data_AF-A0A432JYG0-F1
#
_entry.id   AF-A0A432JYG0-F1
#
_cell.length_a   1.000
_cell.length_b   1.000
_cell.length_c   1.000
_cell.angle_alpha   90.00
_cell.angle_beta   90.00
_cell.angle_gamma   90.00
#
_symmetry.space_group_name_H-M   'P 1'
#
loop_
_entity.id
_entity.type
_entity.pdbx_description
1 polymer ?
#
loop_
_entity_poly.entity_id
_entity_poly.type
_entity_poly.pdbx_seq_one_letter_code
_entity_poly.pdbx_strand_id
1 'polypeptide(L)'
;MMMINRKNIIPLLLLIFGFISCEKDSNIDVPIVQPKLVSACFLSPTTNGTSMILTWSAPIFKTTVHEMPFEENADVFISDGTNKYKLMYDNSMSHYYIPKS
;
A
#
# COMPACT_ATOMS: atom_id res chain seq x y z
N MET A 1 29.59 25.26 46.99
CA MET A 1 28.44 26.15 47.24
C MET A 1 28.49 27.26 46.19
N MET A 2 27.78 27.10 45.08
CA MET A 2 27.88 28.01 43.93
C MET A 2 26.95 29.21 44.16
N MET A 3 27.51 30.40 44.39
CA MET A 3 26.73 31.63 44.59
C MET A 3 26.19 32.12 43.24
N ILE A 4 24.89 31.93 43.02
CA ILE A 4 24.20 32.45 41.84
C ILE A 4 24.05 33.97 41.99
N ASN A 5 24.73 34.72 41.11
CA ASN A 5 24.67 36.17 41.06
C ASN A 5 23.28 36.62 40.57
N ARG A 6 22.64 37.59 41.25
CA ARG A 6 21.27 38.08 40.92
C ARG A 6 21.09 38.48 39.46
N LYS A 7 22.15 38.98 38.80
CA LYS A 7 22.13 39.37 37.38
C LYS A 7 22.05 38.18 36.41
N ASN A 8 22.42 36.99 36.86
CA ASN A 8 22.47 35.77 36.04
C ASN A 8 21.22 34.89 36.23
N ILE A 9 20.27 35.29 37.08
CA ILE A 9 19.03 34.54 37.34
C ILE A 9 18.11 34.58 36.11
N ILE A 10 17.99 35.74 35.46
CA ILE A 10 17.10 35.96 34.31
C ILE A 10 17.50 35.09 33.09
N PRO A 11 18.78 35.08 32.64
CA PRO A 11 19.16 34.22 31.50
C PRO A 11 19.08 32.73 31.86
N LEU A 12 19.32 32.36 33.12
CA LEU A 12 19.17 30.98 33.59
C LEU A 12 17.71 30.51 33.54
N LEU A 13 16.77 31.38 33.90
CA LEU A 13 15.34 31.08 33.83
C LEU A 13 14.88 30.91 32.38
N LEU A 14 15.30 31.80 31.48
CA LEU A 14 15.02 31.73 30.04
C LEU A 14 15.52 30.42 29.39
N LEU A 15 16.71 29.95 29.80
CA LEU A 15 17.26 28.68 29.35
C LEU A 15 16.36 27.49 29.73
N ILE A 16 15.85 27.48 30.97
CA ILE A 16 15.00 26.39 31.48
C ILE A 16 13.63 26.37 30.77
N PHE A 17 13.06 27.54 30.49
CA PHE A 17 11.79 27.66 29.74
C PHE A 17 11.93 27.29 28.26
N GLY A 18 13.16 27.24 27.70
CA GLY A 18 13.40 26.82 26.32
C GLY A 18 13.30 25.30 26.09
N PHE A 19 13.42 24.47 27.13
CA PHE A 19 13.40 23.01 27.01
C PHE A 19 12.04 22.36 27.28
N ILE A 20 11.04 23.13 27.72
CA ILE A 20 9.65 22.66 27.79
C ILE A 20 8.97 22.81 26.42
N SER A 21 9.54 22.16 25.40
CA SER A 21 8.80 21.90 24.17
C SER A 21 7.74 20.84 24.51
N CYS A 22 6.48 21.26 24.53
CA CYS A 22 5.34 20.37 24.71
C CYS A 22 5.09 19.65 23.38
N GLU A 23 5.88 18.61 23.11
CA GLU A 23 5.61 17.71 22.00
C GLU A 23 4.36 16.91 22.36
N LYS A 24 3.23 17.26 21.74
CA LYS A 24 2.00 16.50 21.83
C LYS A 24 2.05 15.44 20.74
N ASP A 25 2.26 14.19 21.13
CA ASP A 25 2.06 13.06 20.23
C ASP A 25 0.66 13.12 19.64
N SER A 26 0.59 13.39 18.34
CA SER A 26 -0.66 13.36 17.60
C SER A 26 -0.97 11.91 17.29
N ASN A 27 -1.78 11.27 18.14
CA ASN A 27 -2.38 9.99 17.81
C ASN A 27 -3.53 10.25 16.81
N ILE A 28 -3.19 10.28 15.52
CA ILE A 28 -4.15 10.49 14.43
C ILE A 28 -4.63 9.12 13.98
N ASP A 29 -5.94 8.91 14.04
CA ASP A 29 -6.55 7.71 13.48
C ASP A 29 -6.32 7.68 11.96
N VAL A 30 -5.55 6.69 11.52
CA VAL A 30 -5.31 6.46 10.10
C VAL A 30 -6.60 5.93 9.48
N PRO A 31 -7.10 6.51 8.37
CA PRO A 31 -8.32 6.04 7.74
C PRO A 31 -8.14 4.59 7.25
N ILE A 32 -9.07 3.72 7.64
CA ILE A 32 -9.11 2.36 7.15
C ILE A 32 -9.65 2.39 5.72
N VAL A 33 -8.75 2.20 4.75
CA VAL A 33 -9.13 2.07 3.34
C VAL A 33 -9.42 0.61 3.00
N GLN A 34 -10.56 0.37 2.37
CA GLN A 34 -10.89 -0.96 1.85
C GLN A 34 -10.02 -1.27 0.62
N PRO A 35 -9.41 -2.47 0.52
CA PRO A 35 -8.66 -2.88 -0.66
C PRO A 35 -9.53 -2.85 -1.92
N LYS A 36 -8.93 -2.46 -3.05
CA LYS A 36 -9.53 -2.49 -4.37
C LYS A 36 -8.88 -3.56 -5.21
N LEU A 37 -9.66 -4.15 -6.11
CA LEU A 37 -9.16 -5.12 -7.07
C LEU A 37 -8.35 -4.40 -8.16
N VAL A 38 -7.17 -4.93 -8.48
CA VAL A 38 -6.23 -4.40 -9.45
C VAL A 38 -5.94 -5.46 -10.50
N SER A 39 -6.14 -5.12 -11.77
CA SER A 39 -5.86 -6.00 -12.91
C SER A 39 -4.66 -5.51 -13.71
N ALA A 40 -3.73 -6.41 -14.01
CA ALA A 40 -2.64 -6.19 -14.94
C ALA A 40 -2.72 -7.22 -16.07
N CYS A 41 -2.84 -6.76 -17.32
CA CYS A 41 -3.07 -7.64 -18.47
C CYS A 41 -1.95 -7.49 -19.49
N PHE A 42 -1.52 -8.62 -20.06
CA PHE A 42 -0.64 -8.68 -21.20
C PHE A 42 -1.37 -9.37 -22.36
N LEU A 43 -1.51 -8.64 -23.47
CA LEU A 43 -2.12 -9.12 -24.70
C LEU A 43 -1.07 -9.12 -25.80
N SER A 44 -0.72 -10.32 -26.28
CA SER A 44 0.20 -10.47 -27.39
C SER A 44 -0.46 -11.22 -28.54
N PRO A 45 -0.46 -10.67 -29.75
CA PRO A 45 -0.99 -11.35 -30.94
C PRO A 45 -0.03 -12.40 -31.50
N THR A 46 1.26 -12.34 -31.16
CA THR A 46 2.32 -13.19 -31.73
C THR A 46 2.80 -14.29 -30.79
N THR A 47 2.60 -14.12 -29.48
CA THR A 47 2.90 -15.15 -28.49
C THR A 47 1.60 -15.69 -27.93
N ASN A 48 1.54 -17.01 -27.70
CA ASN A 48 0.37 -17.75 -27.17
C ASN A 48 -0.03 -17.36 -25.72
N GLY A 49 0.25 -16.15 -25.27
CA GLY A 49 0.07 -15.72 -23.90
C GLY A 49 -0.79 -14.45 -23.84
N THR A 50 -2.11 -14.63 -23.80
CA THR A 50 -2.93 -13.67 -23.06
C THR A 50 -2.88 -14.08 -21.60
N SER A 51 -2.25 -13.23 -20.78
CA SER A 51 -2.13 -13.47 -19.34
C SER A 51 -2.62 -12.25 -18.56
N MET A 52 -3.34 -12.50 -17.48
CA MET A 52 -3.88 -11.46 -16.61
C MET A 52 -3.58 -11.79 -15.15
N ILE A 53 -3.01 -10.83 -14.45
CA ILE A 53 -2.80 -10.91 -13.00
C ILE A 53 -3.89 -10.08 -12.33
N LEU A 54 -4.44 -10.63 -11.26
CA LEU A 54 -5.46 -9.99 -10.45
C LEU A 54 -4.98 -9.97 -9.00
N THR A 55 -4.92 -8.79 -8.39
CA THR A 55 -4.45 -8.62 -7.01
C THR A 55 -5.32 -7.64 -6.22
N TRP A 56 -5.20 -7.65 -4.90
CA TRP A 56 -5.78 -6.62 -4.04
C TRP A 56 -4.76 -5.52 -3.72
N SER A 57 -5.20 -4.26 -3.80
CA SER A 57 -4.37 -3.10 -3.49
C SER A 57 -3.92 -3.11 -2.03
N ALA A 58 -2.65 -2.79 -1.80
CA ALA A 58 -2.13 -2.57 -0.45
C ALA A 58 -2.51 -1.18 0.10
N PRO A 59 -2.83 -1.04 1.40
CA PRO A 59 -3.10 0.26 2.02
C PRO A 59 -1.82 1.07 2.16
N ILE A 60 -1.89 2.36 1.80
CA ILE A 60 -0.74 3.29 1.75
C ILE A 60 -0.08 3.50 3.12
N PHE A 61 -0.86 3.43 4.19
CA PHE A 61 -0.42 3.74 5.55
C PHE A 61 -0.09 2.52 6.43
N LYS A 62 -0.10 1.29 5.87
CA LYS A 62 0.43 0.14 6.62
C LYS A 62 1.95 0.08 6.44
N THR A 63 2.66 0.03 7.56
CA THR A 63 4.13 -0.03 7.65
C THR A 63 4.73 -1.36 7.19
N THR A 64 3.89 -2.37 6.93
CA THR A 64 4.31 -3.64 6.33
C THR A 64 3.98 -3.59 4.85
N VAL A 65 5.01 -3.39 4.02
CA VAL A 65 4.97 -3.65 2.58
C VAL A 65 4.83 -5.17 2.42
N HIS A 66 3.61 -5.67 2.63
CA HIS A 66 3.30 -7.05 2.31
C HIS A 66 2.74 -7.09 0.90
N GLU A 67 3.24 -8.07 0.17
CA GLU A 67 2.90 -8.44 -1.20
C GLU A 67 1.40 -8.28 -1.44
N MET A 68 1.04 -7.71 -2.60
CA MET A 68 -0.37 -7.59 -2.98
C MET A 68 -0.91 -9.01 -3.19
N PRO A 69 -1.90 -9.47 -2.40
CA PRO A 69 -2.35 -10.85 -2.51
C PRO A 69 -3.06 -11.05 -3.85
N PHE A 70 -2.77 -12.18 -4.50
CA PHE A 70 -3.43 -12.58 -5.73
C PHE A 70 -4.89 -12.94 -5.46
N GLU A 71 -5.78 -12.59 -6.37
CA GLU A 71 -7.17 -13.01 -6.35
C GLU A 71 -7.34 -14.24 -7.23
N GLU A 72 -7.53 -15.40 -6.60
CA GLU A 72 -7.58 -16.72 -7.26
C GLU A 72 -9.02 -17.19 -7.56
N ASN A 73 -10.01 -16.57 -6.94
CA ASN A 73 -11.41 -17.00 -6.96
C ASN A 73 -12.32 -16.03 -7.72
N ALA A 74 -11.80 -15.40 -8.79
CA ALA A 74 -12.56 -14.50 -9.63
C ALA A 74 -13.02 -15.18 -10.93
N ASP A 75 -14.24 -14.87 -11.35
CA ASP A 75 -14.70 -15.17 -12.71
C ASP A 75 -14.19 -14.09 -13.67
N VAL A 76 -13.12 -14.39 -14.39
CA VAL A 76 -12.45 -13.47 -15.31
C VAL A 76 -12.85 -13.77 -16.75
N PHE A 77 -13.24 -12.72 -17.48
CA PHE A 77 -13.61 -12.81 -18.90
C PHE A 77 -12.88 -11.75 -19.72
N ILE A 78 -12.41 -12.13 -20.91
CA ILE A 78 -11.99 -11.19 -21.94
C ILE A 78 -13.01 -11.15 -23.07
N SER A 79 -13.25 -9.96 -23.61
CA SER A 79 -14.24 -9.72 -24.65
C SER A 79 -13.64 -8.88 -25.77
N ASP A 80 -13.85 -9.30 -27.02
CA ASP A 80 -13.54 -8.48 -28.20
C ASP A 80 -14.73 -7.57 -28.61
N GLY A 81 -15.85 -7.66 -27.86
CA GLY A 81 -17.10 -6.94 -28.11
C GLY A 81 -18.18 -7.81 -28.77
N THR A 82 -17.78 -8.91 -29.40
CA THR A 82 -18.68 -9.89 -30.04
C THR A 82 -18.63 -11.24 -29.32
N ASN A 83 -17.41 -11.73 -29.02
CA ASN A 83 -17.14 -12.97 -28.33
C ASN A 83 -16.63 -12.71 -26.90
N LYS A 84 -16.93 -13.64 -26.00
CA LYS A 84 -16.42 -13.64 -24.62
C LYS A 84 -15.71 -14.95 -24.33
N TYR A 85 -14.51 -14.87 -23.77
CA TYR A 85 -13.71 -16.01 -23.38
C TYR A 85 -13.49 -15.97 -21.88
N LYS A 86 -13.83 -17.08 -21.19
CA LYS A 86 -13.55 -17.24 -19.76
C LYS A 86 -12.08 -17.64 -19.59
N LEU A 87 -11.36 -16.94 -18.73
CA LEU A 87 -9.99 -17.27 -18.39
C LEU A 87 -9.97 -18.30 -17.25
N MET A 88 -8.94 -19.15 -17.24
CA MET A 88 -8.66 -20.11 -16.17
C MET A 88 -7.50 -19.62 -15.31
N TYR A 89 -7.54 -19.90 -14.01
CA TYR A 89 -6.45 -19.57 -13.10
C TYR A 89 -5.36 -20.65 -13.09
N ASP A 90 -4.10 -20.26 -13.18
CA ASP A 90 -2.93 -21.11 -12.99
C ASP A 90 -2.33 -20.87 -11.60
N ASN A 91 -2.52 -21.84 -10.69
CA ASN A 91 -1.96 -21.79 -9.33
C ASN A 91 -0.42 -21.75 -9.30
N SER A 92 0.25 -22.25 -10.35
CA SER A 92 1.72 -22.32 -10.39
C SER A 92 2.34 -20.99 -10.79
N MET A 93 1.65 -20.22 -11.63
CA MET A 93 2.13 -18.94 -12.17
C MET A 93 1.37 -17.73 -11.61
N SER A 94 0.37 -17.96 -10.75
CA SER A 94 -0.49 -16.96 -10.12
C SER A 94 -1.12 -15.96 -11.09
N HIS A 95 -1.58 -16.45 -12.24
CA HIS A 95 -2.24 -15.64 -13.25
C HIS A 95 -3.43 -16.36 -13.89
N TYR A 96 -4.28 -15.58 -14.53
CA TYR A 96 -5.34 -16.04 -15.41
C TYR A 96 -4.84 -16.12 -16.85
N TYR A 97 -5.20 -17.18 -17.56
CA TYR A 97 -4.82 -17.43 -18.95
C TYR A 97 -6.01 -17.91 -19.78
N ILE A 98 -5.91 -17.76 -21.09
CA ILE A 98 -6.88 -18.36 -22.02
C ILE A 98 -6.49 -19.82 -22.23
N PRO A 99 -7.35 -20.80 -21.89
CA PRO A 99 -7.05 -22.21 -22.14
C PRO A 99 -6.90 -22.44 -23.66
N LYS A 100 -5.85 -23.16 -24.04
CA LYS A 100 -5.69 -23.61 -25.43
C LYS A 100 -6.75 -24.67 -25.71
N SER A 101 -7.60 -24.40 -26.68
CA SER A 101 -8.56 -25.35 -27.26
C SER A 101 -7.85 -26.43 -28.07
#